data_AF-A0A1Q2YL92-F1
#
_entry.id   AF-A0A1Q2YL92-F1
#
_cell.length_a   1.000
_cell.length_b   1.000
_cell.length_c   1.000
_cell.angle_alpha   90.00
_cell.angle_beta   90.00
_cell.angle_gamma   90.00
#
_symmetry.space_group_name_H-M   'P 1'
#
loop_
_entity.id
_entity.type
_entity.pdbx_description
1 polymer ?
#
loop_
_entity_poly.entity_id
_entity_poly.type
_entity_poly.pdbx_seq_one_letter_code
_entity_poly.pdbx_strand_id
1 'polypeptide(L)'
;MLRREKRLMSRPFGVALLIAGYDDDKGPQLYHAEPSGTFYRYDAKAIGSGSEGAQTELQNEYHKSLTLKEAEVLSLKVLKQVMEEKLDSNNTQLASVTKEGGYKIYSDEEVAKIIELVKEQERDDQKMEED
;
A
#
# COMPACT_ATOMS: atom_id res chain seq x y z
N MET A 1 38.41 -20.14 -14.58
CA MET A 1 37.34 -20.31 -15.57
C MET A 1 36.06 -19.74 -14.95
N LEU A 2 35.72 -18.48 -15.26
CA LEU A 2 34.51 -17.85 -14.72
C LEU A 2 33.29 -18.51 -15.36
N ARG A 3 32.50 -19.22 -14.54
CA ARG A 3 31.23 -19.83 -14.97
C ARG A 3 30.28 -18.69 -15.31
N ARG A 4 30.22 -18.32 -16.57
CA ARG A 4 29.27 -17.33 -17.09
C ARG A 4 27.89 -17.96 -16.92
N GLU A 5 27.18 -17.57 -15.87
CA GLU A 5 25.78 -17.97 -15.67
C GLU A 5 25.02 -17.60 -16.94
N LYS A 6 24.54 -18.63 -17.64
CA LYS A 6 23.69 -18.45 -18.80
C LYS A 6 22.49 -17.63 -18.32
N ARG A 7 22.28 -16.43 -18.85
CA ARG A 7 21.00 -15.72 -18.66
C ARG A 7 19.92 -16.61 -19.25
N LEU A 8 19.23 -17.35 -18.38
CA LEU A 8 18.20 -18.34 -18.74
C LEU A 8 16.91 -17.68 -19.24
N MET A 9 16.71 -16.39 -18.95
CA MET A 9 15.52 -15.63 -19.31
C MET A 9 15.75 -14.82 -20.58
N SER A 10 14.83 -14.95 -21.54
CA SER A 10 14.86 -14.25 -22.82
C SER A 10 14.33 -12.81 -22.74
N ARG A 11 13.63 -12.43 -21.66
CA ARG A 11 13.03 -11.11 -21.44
C ARG A 11 13.02 -10.75 -19.94
N PRO A 12 13.03 -9.45 -19.56
CA PRO A 12 12.80 -9.02 -18.19
C PRO A 12 11.39 -9.38 -17.69
N PHE A 13 11.22 -9.44 -16.36
CA PHE A 13 9.89 -9.59 -15.74
C PHE A 13 9.03 -8.34 -15.99
N GLY A 14 7.77 -8.51 -16.38
CA GLY A 14 6.84 -7.41 -16.63
C GLY A 14 6.06 -6.95 -15.40
N VAL A 15 6.65 -7.01 -14.21
CA VAL A 15 5.98 -6.74 -12.93
C VAL A 15 6.91 -5.99 -11.99
N ALA A 16 6.37 -5.01 -11.27
CA ALA A 16 7.01 -4.38 -10.13
C ALA A 16 6.43 -4.95 -8.83
N LEU A 17 7.24 -5.01 -7.77
CA LEU A 17 6.83 -5.58 -6.49
C LEU A 17 6.90 -4.53 -5.40
N LEU A 18 5.90 -4.53 -4.52
CA LEU A 18 5.99 -3.93 -3.19
C LEU A 18 6.31 -5.04 -2.20
N ILE A 19 7.44 -4.88 -1.50
CA ILE A 19 7.93 -5.83 -0.50
C ILE A 19 7.87 -5.11 0.84
N ALA A 20 6.91 -5.48 1.67
CA ALA A 20 6.75 -4.98 3.02
C ALA A 20 7.18 -6.04 4.04
N GLY A 21 7.82 -5.61 5.13
CA GLY A 21 8.26 -6.51 6.19
C GLY A 21 8.55 -5.77 7.49
N TYR A 22 8.77 -6.53 8.55
CA TYR A 22 9.27 -6.03 9.82
C TYR A 22 10.63 -6.69 10.12
N ASP A 23 11.59 -5.86 10.53
CA ASP A 23 12.92 -6.29 10.95
C ASP A 23 13.16 -5.82 12.39
N ASP A 24 13.75 -6.66 13.24
CA ASP A 24 13.94 -6.33 14.66
C ASP A 24 14.93 -5.17 14.87
N ASP A 25 15.89 -4.98 13.95
CA ASP A 25 16.89 -3.92 14.03
C ASP A 25 16.39 -2.61 13.39
N LYS A 26 15.65 -2.69 12.28
CA LYS A 26 15.26 -1.54 11.44
C LYS A 26 13.78 -1.16 11.52
N GLY A 27 12.96 -1.96 12.19
CA GLY A 27 11.52 -1.79 12.29
C GLY A 27 10.78 -2.11 10.99
N PRO A 28 9.59 -1.51 10.76
CA PRO A 28 8.83 -1.66 9.52
C PRO A 28 9.61 -1.14 8.31
N GLN A 29 9.59 -1.90 7.22
CA GLN A 29 10.26 -1.57 5.97
C GLN A 29 9.34 -1.81 4.78
N LEU A 30 9.36 -0.89 3.80
CA LEU A 30 8.71 -1.03 2.51
C LEU A 30 9.72 -0.80 1.39
N TYR A 31 9.78 -1.73 0.45
CA TYR A 31 10.64 -1.67 -0.72
C TYR A 31 9.83 -1.77 -2.00
N HIS A 32 10.18 -0.95 -2.98
CA HIS A 32 9.70 -1.08 -4.35
C HIS A 32 10.81 -1.68 -5.21
N ALA A 33 10.56 -2.86 -5.77
CA ALA A 33 11.50 -3.55 -6.66
C ALA A 33 11.00 -3.48 -8.10
N GLU A 34 11.83 -2.92 -8.98
CA GLU A 34 11.51 -2.70 -10.39
C GLU A 34 12.06 -3.82 -11.28
N PRO A 35 11.44 -4.07 -12.45
CA PRO A 35 11.95 -4.98 -13.49
C PRO A 35 13.42 -4.78 -13.89
N SER A 36 13.94 -3.57 -13.72
CA SER A 36 15.33 -3.19 -14.01
C SER A 36 16.34 -3.85 -13.07
N GLY A 37 15.88 -4.39 -11.93
CA GLY A 37 16.70 -4.87 -10.83
C GLY A 37 17.02 -3.80 -9.79
N THR A 38 16.60 -2.55 -10.02
CA THR A 38 16.71 -1.47 -9.04
C THR A 38 15.64 -1.62 -7.97
N PHE A 39 15.98 -1.33 -6.72
CA PHE A 39 15.03 -1.25 -5.63
C PHE A 39 15.30 -0.03 -4.75
N TYR A 40 14.24 0.53 -4.20
CA TYR A 40 14.32 1.67 -3.28
C TYR A 40 13.43 1.42 -2.06
N ARG A 41 13.88 1.93 -0.90
CA ARG A 41 13.08 1.96 0.32
C ARG A 41 12.14 3.17 0.27
N TYR A 42 10.89 2.95 0.68
CA TYR A 42 9.89 3.99 0.80
C TYR A 42 9.26 3.97 2.19
N ASP A 43 8.73 5.13 2.58
CA ASP A 43 7.84 5.26 3.73
C ASP A 43 6.39 4.96 3.31
N ALA A 44 5.98 5.40 2.11
CA ALA A 44 4.73 5.05 1.45
C ALA A 44 4.93 5.02 -0.08
N LYS A 45 4.31 4.06 -0.78
CA LYS A 45 4.48 3.90 -2.24
C LYS A 45 3.23 3.32 -2.89
N ALA A 46 2.80 3.93 -4.00
CA ALA A 46 1.81 3.38 -4.91
C ALA A 46 2.46 2.92 -6.24
N ILE A 47 1.92 1.85 -6.83
CA ILE A 47 2.27 1.31 -8.16
C ILE A 47 0.99 0.96 -8.93
N GLY A 48 1.09 0.78 -10.25
CA GLY A 48 -0.07 0.47 -11.11
C GLY A 48 -0.62 1.68 -11.86
N SER A 49 -1.79 1.50 -12.49
CA SER A 49 -2.40 2.50 -13.39
C SER A 49 -2.74 3.83 -12.70
N GLY A 50 -3.26 3.77 -11.47
CA GLY A 50 -3.60 4.94 -10.67
C GLY A 50 -2.46 5.53 -9.84
N SER A 51 -1.21 5.09 -10.06
CA SER A 51 -0.11 5.38 -9.14
C SER A 51 0.27 6.85 -9.02
N GLU A 52 0.10 7.67 -10.06
CA GLU A 52 0.43 9.10 -10.01
C GLU A 52 -0.47 9.86 -9.03
N GLY A 53 -1.79 9.68 -9.16
CA GLY A 53 -2.77 10.26 -8.24
C GLY A 53 -2.61 9.71 -6.83
N ALA A 54 -2.51 8.38 -6.69
CA ALA A 54 -2.33 7.74 -5.39
C ALA A 54 -1.03 8.17 -4.69
N GLN A 55 0.05 8.34 -5.43
CA GLN A 55 1.33 8.79 -4.87
C GLN A 55 1.26 10.24 -4.39
N THR A 56 0.51 11.09 -5.08
CA THR A 56 0.29 12.49 -4.69
C THR A 56 -0.47 12.55 -3.37
N GLU A 57 -1.55 11.79 -3.25
CA GLU A 57 -2.32 11.74 -2.00
C GLU A 57 -1.49 11.20 -0.84
N LEU A 58 -0.73 10.12 -1.07
CA LEU A 58 0.21 9.60 -0.07
C LEU A 58 1.25 10.64 0.35
N GLN A 59 1.70 11.53 -0.54
CA GLN A 59 2.66 12.59 -0.18
C GLN A 59 2.04 13.67 0.72
N ASN A 60 0.74 13.94 0.56
CA ASN A 60 0.03 14.96 1.33
C ASN A 60 -0.37 14.45 2.71
N GLU A 61 -0.90 13.23 2.78
CA GLU A 61 -1.57 12.70 3.97
C GLU A 61 -0.63 11.85 4.85
N TYR A 62 0.43 11.28 4.30
CA TYR A 62 1.34 10.44 5.07
C TYR A 62 2.20 11.25 6.03
N HIS A 63 2.29 10.79 7.27
CA HIS A 63 3.31 11.23 8.22
C HIS A 63 3.79 10.07 9.11
N LYS A 64 4.99 10.22 9.66
CA LYS A 64 5.68 9.14 10.40
C LYS A 64 5.00 8.70 11.70
N SER A 65 4.07 9.49 12.21
CA SER A 65 3.34 9.21 13.45
C SER A 65 1.98 8.56 13.23
N LEU A 66 1.65 8.17 11.99
CA LEU A 66 0.44 7.39 11.72
C LEU A 66 0.45 6.09 12.53
N THR A 67 -0.66 5.84 13.19
CA THR A 67 -0.96 4.54 13.78
C THR A 67 -1.28 3.54 12.68
N LEU A 68 -1.22 2.24 13.00
CA LEU A 68 -1.61 1.18 12.05
C LEU A 68 -3.03 1.40 11.52
N LYS A 69 -3.98 1.77 12.40
CA LYS A 69 -5.37 1.99 12.03
C LYS A 69 -5.56 3.19 11.10
N GLU A 70 -4.84 4.28 11.34
CA GLU A 70 -4.85 5.44 10.44
C GLU A 70 -4.22 5.09 9.08
N ALA A 71 -3.15 4.30 9.07
CA ALA A 71 -2.53 3.83 7.82
C ALA A 71 -3.43 2.88 7.01
N GLU A 72 -4.19 2.01 7.68
CA GLU A 72 -5.21 1.14 7.05
C GLU A 72 -6.29 1.99 6.36
N VAL A 73 -6.83 2.98 7.07
CA VAL A 73 -7.85 3.90 6.56
C VAL A 73 -7.31 4.75 5.42
N LEU A 74 -6.10 5.31 5.57
CA LEU A 74 -5.44 6.10 4.52
C LEU A 74 -5.20 5.26 3.26
N SER A 75 -4.76 4.01 3.40
CA SER A 75 -4.52 3.11 2.27
C SER A 75 -5.80 2.88 1.45
N LEU A 76 -6.94 2.68 2.12
CA LEU A 76 -8.23 2.51 1.45
C LEU A 76 -8.80 3.83 0.92
N LYS A 77 -8.59 4.97 1.59
CA LYS A 77 -8.95 6.32 1.11
C LYS A 77 -8.24 6.62 -0.21
N VAL A 78 -6.93 6.43 -0.25
CA VAL A 78 -6.10 6.62 -1.46
C VAL A 78 -6.53 5.68 -2.57
N LEU A 79 -6.76 4.40 -2.26
CA LEU A 79 -7.19 3.41 -3.25
C LEU A 79 -8.54 3.80 -3.87
N LYS A 80 -9.51 4.19 -3.04
CA LYS A 80 -10.85 4.61 -3.48
C LYS A 80 -10.79 5.75 -4.50
N GLN A 81 -9.88 6.72 -4.33
CA GLN A 81 -9.75 7.88 -5.24
C GLN A 81 -9.30 7.48 -6.65
N VAL A 82 -8.58 6.37 -6.80
CA VAL A 82 -8.01 5.93 -8.08
C VAL A 82 -8.72 4.72 -8.68
N MET A 83 -9.75 4.20 -8.02
CA MET A 83 -10.61 3.13 -8.54
C MET A 83 -11.71 3.69 -9.43
N GLU A 84 -11.99 3.00 -10.54
CA GLU A 84 -13.12 3.32 -11.42
C GLU A 84 -14.45 2.82 -10.82
N GLU A 85 -14.42 1.66 -10.17
CA GLU A 85 -15.57 1.07 -9.49
C GLU A 85 -15.65 1.53 -8.04
N LYS A 86 -16.86 1.45 -7.47
CA LYS A 86 -17.07 1.74 -6.06
C LYS A 86 -16.31 0.72 -5.21
N LEU A 87 -15.44 1.21 -4.32
CA LEU A 87 -14.70 0.38 -3.39
C LEU A 87 -15.63 -0.42 -2.46
N ASP A 88 -15.44 -1.74 -2.42
CA ASP A 88 -16.10 -2.66 -1.51
C ASP A 88 -15.15 -3.80 -1.07
N SER A 89 -15.59 -4.68 -0.16
CA SER A 89 -14.75 -5.76 0.37
C SER A 89 -14.50 -6.90 -0.61
N ASN A 90 -15.23 -6.99 -1.72
CA ASN A 90 -15.05 -8.06 -2.72
C ASN A 90 -14.07 -7.67 -3.83
N ASN A 91 -13.92 -6.37 -4.08
CA ASN A 91 -13.00 -5.84 -5.11
C ASN A 91 -11.68 -5.28 -4.54
N THR A 92 -11.49 -5.37 -3.22
CA THR A 92 -10.33 -4.83 -2.53
C THR A 92 -9.82 -5.81 -1.48
N GLN A 93 -8.49 -5.95 -1.37
CA GLN A 93 -7.84 -6.75 -0.35
C GLN A 93 -6.84 -5.89 0.44
N LEU A 94 -6.82 -6.07 1.76
CA LEU A 94 -5.87 -5.41 2.66
C LEU A 94 -4.99 -6.45 3.34
N ALA A 95 -3.72 -6.12 3.55
CA ALA A 95 -2.78 -6.93 4.32
C ALA A 95 -1.86 -6.03 5.14
N SER A 96 -1.43 -6.52 6.29
CA SER A 96 -0.47 -5.84 7.16
C SER A 96 0.63 -6.80 7.59
N VAL A 97 1.75 -6.22 8.00
CA VAL A 97 2.84 -6.94 8.64
C VAL A 97 3.25 -6.19 9.90
N THR A 98 3.12 -6.83 11.05
CA THR A 98 3.48 -6.26 12.36
C THR A 98 4.48 -7.17 13.06
N LYS A 99 5.15 -6.64 14.09
CA LYS A 99 6.12 -7.41 14.88
C LYS A 99 5.46 -8.61 15.55
N GLU A 100 4.32 -8.40 16.19
CA GLU A 100 3.61 -9.40 16.99
C GLU A 100 2.71 -10.29 16.14
N GLY A 101 2.07 -9.71 15.12
CA GLY A 101 1.08 -10.40 14.28
C GLY A 101 1.64 -11.06 13.02
N GLY A 102 2.90 -10.76 12.66
CA GLY A 102 3.48 -11.20 11.39
C GLY A 102 2.69 -10.67 10.19
N TYR A 103 2.82 -11.34 9.05
CA TYR A 103 2.02 -11.05 7.85
C TYR A 103 0.61 -11.61 7.99
N LYS A 104 -0.40 -10.75 7.80
CA LYS A 104 -1.82 -11.11 7.84
C LYS A 104 -2.57 -10.49 6.67
N ILE A 105 -3.35 -11.31 5.97
CA ILE A 105 -4.39 -10.85 5.04
C ILE A 105 -5.68 -10.68 5.83
N TYR A 106 -6.37 -9.56 5.60
CA TYR A 106 -7.61 -9.23 6.28
C TYR A 106 -8.75 -9.99 5.63
N SER A 107 -9.69 -10.45 6.45
CA SER A 107 -10.96 -11.00 5.96
C SER A 107 -11.85 -9.90 5.37
N ASP A 108 -12.78 -10.29 4.51
CA ASP A 108 -13.73 -9.36 3.88
C ASP A 108 -14.52 -8.56 4.94
N GLU A 109 -14.85 -9.18 6.08
CA GLU A 109 -15.53 -8.52 7.20
C GLU A 109 -14.64 -7.47 7.89
N GLU A 110 -13.33 -7.71 7.99
CA GLU A 110 -12.38 -6.74 8.54
C GLU A 110 -12.18 -5.57 7.58
N VAL A 111 -12.03 -5.85 6.27
CA VAL A 111 -11.93 -4.82 5.24
C VAL A 111 -13.19 -3.95 5.22
N ALA A 112 -14.39 -4.57 5.24
CA ALA A 112 -15.66 -3.85 5.25
C ALA A 112 -15.78 -2.87 6.44
N LYS A 113 -15.29 -3.24 7.63
CA LYS A 113 -15.28 -2.33 8.79
C LYS A 113 -14.40 -1.11 8.55
N ILE A 114 -13.23 -1.29 7.93
CA ILE A 114 -12.31 -0.17 7.63
C ILE A 114 -12.92 0.73 6.53
N ILE A 115 -13.61 0.14 5.55
CA ILE A 115 -14.35 0.89 4.53
C ILE A 115 -15.42 1.79 5.15
N GLU A 116 -16.15 1.31 6.15
CA GLU A 116 -17.12 2.16 6.86
C GLU A 116 -16.42 3.31 7.60
N LEU A 117 -15.25 3.08 8.22
CA LEU A 117 -14.47 4.16 8.84
C LEU A 117 -14.02 5.22 7.83
N VAL A 118 -13.61 4.82 6.62
CA VAL A 118 -13.28 5.76 5.53
C VAL A 118 -14.49 6.64 5.21
N LYS A 119 -15.68 6.05 5.10
CA LYS A 119 -16.92 6.81 4.81
C LYS A 119 -17.31 7.75 5.95
N GLU A 120 -17.05 7.36 7.19
CA GLU A 120 -17.31 8.22 8.37
C GLU A 120 -16.38 9.43 8.38
N GLN A 121 -15.07 9.23 8.18
CA GLN A 121 -14.10 10.34 8.11
C GLN A 121 -14.43 11.32 6.99
N GLU A 122 -14.75 10.84 5.78
CA GLU A 122 -15.13 11.72 4.67
C GLU A 122 -16.36 12.59 4.98
N ARG A 123 -17.34 12.05 5.72
CA ARG A 123 -18.53 12.81 6.12
C ARG A 123 -18.21 13.87 7.16
N ASP A 124 -17.25 13.61 8.03
CA ASP A 124 -16.87 14.55 9.08
C ASP A 124 -15.99 15.67 8.52
N ASP A 125 -15.07 15.34 7.60
CA ASP A 125 -14.27 16.34 6.86
C ASP A 125 -15.18 17.30 6.08
N GLN A 126 -16.20 16.78 5.39
CA GLN A 126 -17.17 17.61 4.65
C GLN A 126 -17.97 18.56 5.54
N LYS A 127 -18.34 18.15 6.75
CA LYS A 127 -19.06 19.03 7.68
C LYS A 127 -18.16 20.13 8.22
N MET A 128 -16.87 19.85 8.45
CA MET A 128 -15.92 20.86 8.93
C MET A 128 -15.59 21.91 7.86
N GLU A 129 -15.71 21.58 6.58
CA GLU A 129 -15.54 22.55 5.48
C GLU A 129 -16.79 23.44 5.26
N GLU A 130 -17.95 23.02 5.74
CA GLU A 130 -19.22 23.75 5.62
C GLU A 130 -19.50 24.74 6.78
N ASP A 131 -18.77 24.62 7.90
CA ASP A 131 -18.83 25.49 9.08
C ASP A 131 -17.75 26.61 9.07
#